data_AF-A0A529K453-F1
#
_entry.id   AF-A0A529K453-F1
#
_cell.length_a   1.000
_cell.length_b   1.000
_cell.length_c   1.000
_cell.angle_alpha   90.00
_cell.angle_beta   90.00
_cell.angle_gamma   90.00
#
_symmetry.space_group_name_H-M   'P 1'
#
loop_
_entity.id
_entity.type
_entity.pdbx_description
1 polymer ?
#
loop_
_entity_poly.entity_id
_entity_poly.type
_entity_poly.pdbx_seq_one_letter_code
_entity_poly.pdbx_strand_id
1 'polypeptide(L)'
;ALMVSGANADSSYMSLVPGLVISGVGQGIVWTAMWIAAASGVSHDEQGVASGMASTMLNVGNAIGMAVLIAIANRHVGGLTGDALKIAIADGIEVAIWLAAAGIVVSLLAATVLPGQPK
;
A
#
# COMPACT_ATOMS: atom_id res chain seq x y z
N ALA A 1 7.08 -8.40 -3.15
CA ALA A 1 8.09 -9.41 -3.56
C ALA A 1 9.43 -9.19 -2.87
N LEU A 2 10.18 -8.11 -3.14
CA LEU A 2 11.52 -7.91 -2.55
C LEU A 2 11.56 -7.70 -1.02
N MET A 3 10.48 -7.18 -0.42
CA MET A 3 10.38 -7.10 1.05
C MET A 3 10.05 -8.44 1.72
N VAL A 4 9.48 -9.40 0.97
CA VAL A 4 9.02 -10.70 1.51
C VAL A 4 10.22 -11.54 1.95
N SER A 5 11.35 -11.47 1.23
CA SER A 5 12.59 -12.16 1.62
C SER A 5 13.15 -11.72 2.97
N GLY A 6 12.79 -10.52 3.45
CA GLY A 6 13.20 -10.01 4.76
C GLY A 6 12.14 -10.12 5.85
N ALA A 7 10.95 -10.64 5.55
CA ALA A 7 9.84 -10.74 6.49
C ALA A 7 9.84 -12.04 7.34
N ASN A 8 10.93 -12.83 7.29
CA ASN A 8 11.10 -14.03 8.10
C ASN A 8 11.75 -13.71 9.45
N ALA A 9 11.42 -14.50 10.48
CA ALA A 9 11.94 -14.30 11.84
C ALA A 9 13.48 -14.37 11.93
N ASP A 10 14.12 -15.07 10.99
CA ASP A 10 15.57 -15.26 10.94
C ASP A 10 16.29 -14.27 9.98
N SER A 11 15.55 -13.41 9.29
CA SER A 11 16.12 -12.51 8.28
C SER A 11 16.77 -11.27 8.91
N SER A 12 17.97 -10.93 8.44
CA SER A 12 18.64 -9.67 8.82
C SER A 12 17.91 -8.46 8.25
N TYR A 13 17.83 -7.36 9.01
CA TYR A 13 17.25 -6.08 8.56
C TYR A 13 17.79 -5.60 7.20
N MET A 14 19.06 -5.90 6.90
CA MET A 14 19.68 -5.55 5.62
C MET A 14 18.97 -6.17 4.40
N SER A 15 18.25 -7.28 4.58
CA SER A 15 17.47 -7.92 3.52
C SER A 15 16.22 -7.13 3.11
N LEU A 16 15.73 -6.22 3.97
CA LEU A 16 14.58 -5.34 3.68
C LEU A 16 14.98 -4.07 2.91
N VAL A 17 16.25 -3.64 3.05
CA VAL A 17 16.74 -2.35 2.54
C VAL A 17 16.49 -2.16 1.04
N PRO A 18 16.79 -3.13 0.15
CA PRO A 18 16.53 -2.95 -1.29
C PRO A 18 15.03 -2.75 -1.58
N GLY A 19 14.16 -3.49 -0.87
CA GLY A 19 12.72 -3.34 -0.98
C GLY A 19 12.24 -1.96 -0.53
N LEU A 20 12.78 -1.46 0.59
CA LEU A 20 12.47 -0.11 1.12
C LEU A 20 12.89 0.99 0.15
N VAL A 21 14.09 0.89 -0.43
CA VAL A 21 14.59 1.87 -1.41
C VAL A 21 13.68 1.92 -2.65
N ILE A 22 13.37 0.76 -3.23
CA ILE A 22 12.49 0.69 -4.41
C ILE A 22 11.09 1.21 -4.08
N SER A 23 10.55 0.86 -2.91
CA SER A 23 9.26 1.37 -2.44
C SER A 23 9.27 2.90 -2.30
N GLY A 24 10.32 3.48 -1.71
CA GLY A 24 10.44 4.93 -1.54
C GLY A 24 10.48 5.68 -2.87
N VAL A 25 11.29 5.20 -3.82
CA VAL A 25 11.35 5.78 -5.18
C VAL A 25 10.00 5.65 -5.89
N GLY A 26 9.38 4.48 -5.84
CA GLY A 26 8.07 4.24 -6.45
C GLY A 26 6.99 5.13 -5.85
N GLN A 27 6.97 5.29 -4.52
CA GLN A 27 6.02 6.18 -3.84
C GLN A 27 6.16 7.63 -4.29
N GLY A 28 7.39 8.17 -4.42
CA GLY A 28 7.58 9.55 -4.88
C GLY A 28 7.02 9.80 -6.29
N ILE A 29 7.21 8.83 -7.20
CA ILE A 29 6.69 8.90 -8.57
C ILE A 29 5.16 8.82 -8.56
N VAL A 30 4.60 7.79 -7.92
CA VAL A 30 3.15 7.53 -7.90
C VAL A 30 2.41 8.67 -7.21
N TRP A 31 2.92 9.17 -6.09
CA TRP A 31 2.29 10.27 -5.35
C TRP A 31 2.15 11.51 -6.22
N THR A 32 3.23 11.88 -6.92
CA THR A 32 3.24 13.04 -7.82
C THR A 32 2.26 12.83 -8.98
N ALA A 33 2.31 11.66 -9.63
CA ALA A 33 1.43 11.34 -10.75
C ALA A 33 -0.05 11.32 -10.37
N MET A 34 -0.40 10.81 -9.18
CA MET A 34 -1.78 10.79 -8.69
C MET A 34 -2.34 12.20 -8.51
N TRP A 35 -1.56 13.14 -7.96
CA TRP A 35 -2.03 14.52 -7.78
C TRP A 35 -2.20 15.26 -9.11
N ILE A 36 -1.30 15.02 -10.07
CA ILE A 36 -1.44 15.54 -11.43
C ILE A 36 -2.71 14.97 -12.09
N ALA A 37 -2.92 13.66 -11.99
CA ALA A 37 -4.10 13.00 -12.56
C ALA A 37 -5.41 13.50 -11.93
N ALA A 38 -5.42 13.71 -10.60
CA ALA A 38 -6.59 14.22 -9.88
C ALA A 38 -6.97 15.65 -10.29
N ALA A 39 -5.98 16.48 -10.68
CA ALA A 39 -6.22 17.85 -11.13
C ALA A 39 -6.39 17.98 -12.65
N SER A 40 -6.01 16.97 -13.43
CA SER A 40 -6.15 17.00 -14.89
C SER A 40 -7.62 17.09 -15.28
N GLY A 41 -7.95 17.90 -16.29
CA GLY A 41 -9.30 18.04 -16.82
C GLY A 41 -10.30 18.77 -15.92
N VAL A 42 -9.88 19.24 -14.74
CA VAL A 42 -10.70 20.01 -13.79
C VAL A 42 -10.52 21.51 -14.06
N SER A 43 -11.60 22.29 -14.00
CA SER A 43 -11.53 23.74 -14.16
C SER A 43 -10.74 24.40 -13.01
N HIS A 44 -10.17 25.59 -13.26
CA HIS A 44 -9.29 26.25 -12.29
C HIS A 44 -9.99 26.55 -10.96
N ASP A 45 -11.28 26.90 -11.00
CA ASP A 45 -12.13 27.18 -9.84
C ASP A 45 -12.50 25.92 -9.04
N GLU A 46 -12.44 24.73 -9.66
CA GLU A 46 -12.79 23.45 -9.03
C GLU A 46 -11.57 22.66 -8.52
N GLN A 47 -10.33 23.13 -8.77
CA GLN A 47 -9.11 22.41 -8.36
C GLN A 47 -9.04 22.14 -6.85
N GLY A 48 -9.53 23.09 -6.03
CA GLY A 48 -9.61 22.92 -4.58
C GLY A 48 -10.55 21.78 -4.17
N VAL A 49 -11.69 21.67 -4.85
CA VAL A 49 -12.68 20.60 -4.61
C VAL A 49 -12.12 19.25 -5.05
N ALA A 50 -11.53 19.18 -6.25
CA ALA A 50 -10.89 17.95 -6.75
C ALA A 50 -9.77 17.46 -5.82
N SER A 51 -8.91 18.36 -5.34
CA SER A 51 -7.84 18.04 -4.40
C SER A 51 -8.38 17.59 -3.03
N GLY A 52 -9.42 18.26 -2.52
CA GLY A 52 -10.10 17.89 -1.28
C GLY A 52 -10.76 16.51 -1.35
N MET A 53 -11.41 16.19 -2.47
CA MET A 53 -11.98 14.87 -2.70
C MET A 53 -10.89 13.81 -2.80
N ALA A 54 -9.83 14.05 -3.56
CA ALA A 54 -8.73 13.11 -3.73
C ALA A 54 -8.02 12.80 -2.39
N SER A 55 -7.72 13.81 -1.58
CA SER A 55 -7.13 13.62 -0.24
C SER A 55 -8.07 12.85 0.70
N THR A 56 -9.36 13.16 0.68
CA THR A 56 -10.36 12.46 1.50
C THR A 56 -10.47 11.00 1.10
N MET A 57 -10.61 10.71 -0.20
CA MET A 57 -10.66 9.35 -0.72
C MET A 57 -9.38 8.57 -0.39
N LEU A 58 -8.22 9.21 -0.49
CA LEU A 58 -6.94 8.61 -0.11
C LEU A 58 -6.91 8.25 1.38
N ASN A 59 -7.30 9.16 2.27
CA ASN A 59 -7.30 8.92 3.71
C ASN A 59 -8.31 7.83 4.10
N VAL A 60 -9.51 7.84 3.51
CA VAL A 60 -10.52 6.79 3.72
C VAL A 60 -10.00 5.44 3.22
N GLY A 61 -9.41 5.40 2.02
CA GLY A 61 -8.81 4.20 1.45
C GLY A 61 -7.67 3.66 2.32
N ASN A 62 -6.79 4.53 2.81
CA ASN A 62 -5.70 4.17 3.71
C ASN A 62 -6.24 3.57 5.02
N ALA A 63 -7.24 4.20 5.64
CA ALA A 63 -7.83 3.71 6.88
C ALA A 63 -8.44 2.31 6.70
N ILE A 64 -9.24 2.12 5.65
CA ILE A 64 -9.88 0.82 5.35
C ILE A 64 -8.82 -0.24 5.00
N GLY A 65 -7.87 0.10 4.13
CA GLY A 65 -6.81 -0.81 3.70
C GLY A 65 -5.93 -1.25 4.87
N MET A 66 -5.51 -0.32 5.72
CA MET A 66 -4.75 -0.64 6.92
C MET A 66 -5.55 -1.51 7.89
N ALA A 67 -6.82 -1.20 8.13
CA ALA A 67 -7.67 -2.00 9.02
C ALA A 67 -7.75 -3.47 8.58
N VAL A 68 -7.95 -3.71 7.28
CA VAL A 68 -7.99 -5.06 6.70
C VAL A 68 -6.63 -5.76 6.82
N LEU A 69 -5.55 -5.09 6.43
CA LEU A 69 -4.20 -5.67 6.47
C LEU A 69 -3.76 -6.00 7.90
N ILE A 70 -4.04 -5.13 8.87
CA ILE A 70 -3.73 -5.36 10.29
C ILE A 70 -4.55 -6.52 10.85
N ALA A 71 -5.84 -6.58 10.54
CA ALA A 71 -6.70 -7.69 10.98
C ALA A 71 -6.18 -9.04 10.47
N ILE A 72 -5.75 -9.09 9.20
CA ILE A 72 -5.18 -10.30 8.60
C ILE A 72 -3.81 -10.63 9.20
N ALA A 73 -2.94 -9.63 9.37
CA ALA A 73 -1.61 -9.83 9.93
C ALA A 73 -1.66 -10.37 11.37
N ASN A 74 -2.69 -10.04 12.15
CA ASN A 74 -2.82 -10.44 13.55
C ASN A 74 -3.78 -11.62 13.79
N ARG A 75 -4.28 -12.27 12.72
CA ARG A 75 -5.37 -13.27 12.80
C ARG A 75 -5.10 -14.47 13.72
N HIS A 76 -3.84 -14.84 13.94
CA HIS A 76 -3.43 -16.00 14.75
C HIS A 76 -2.58 -15.65 15.98
N VAL A 77 -2.52 -14.37 16.34
CA VAL A 77 -1.61 -13.87 17.38
C VAL A 77 -2.18 -14.01 18.80
N GLY A 78 -3.50 -14.18 18.94
CA GLY A 78 -4.19 -14.19 20.24
C GLY A 78 -3.69 -15.28 21.19
N GLY A 79 -3.30 -14.88 22.41
CA GLY A 79 -2.89 -15.80 23.48
C GLY A 79 -1.48 -16.40 23.34
N LEU A 80 -0.75 -16.06 22.27
CA LEU A 80 0.63 -16.52 22.06
C LEU A 80 1.64 -15.66 22.82
N THR A 81 2.74 -16.29 23.25
CA THR A 81 3.89 -15.62 23.88
C THR A 81 5.21 -16.21 23.37
N GLY A 82 6.33 -15.55 23.66
CA GLY A 82 7.66 -16.04 23.31
C GLY A 82 7.88 -16.21 21.80
N ASP A 83 8.54 -17.30 21.40
CA ASP A 83 8.91 -17.51 20.00
C ASP A 83 7.71 -17.87 19.11
N ALA A 84 6.68 -18.51 19.66
CA ALA A 84 5.45 -18.79 18.93
C ALA A 84 4.75 -17.50 18.47
N LEU A 85 4.78 -16.45 19.31
CA LEU A 85 4.27 -15.13 18.96
C LEU A 85 5.08 -14.49 17.83
N LYS A 86 6.42 -14.56 17.89
CA LYS A 86 7.29 -13.99 16.85
C LYS A 86 7.05 -14.64 15.49
N ILE A 87 6.95 -15.96 15.45
CA ILE A 87 6.69 -16.73 14.22
C ILE A 87 5.32 -16.36 13.65
N ALA A 88 4.27 -16.31 14.49
CA ALA A 88 2.93 -15.95 14.06
C ALA A 88 2.84 -14.52 13.49
N ILE A 89 3.56 -13.57 14.09
CA ILE A 89 3.65 -12.19 13.58
C ILE A 89 4.37 -12.15 12.22
N ALA A 90 5.49 -12.87 12.08
CA ALA A 90 6.25 -12.92 10.83
C ALA A 90 5.40 -13.49 9.68
N ASP A 91 4.74 -14.63 9.89
CA ASP A 91 3.81 -15.24 8.91
C ASP A 91 2.67 -14.28 8.54
N GLY A 92 2.06 -13.65 9.55
CA GLY A 92 0.98 -12.68 9.33
C GLY A 92 1.42 -11.46 8.50
N ILE A 93 2.62 -10.92 8.78
CA ILE A 93 3.20 -9.80 8.02
C ILE A 93 3.51 -10.23 6.59
N GLU A 94 4.04 -11.44 6.38
CA GLU A 94 4.33 -11.95 5.04
C GLU A 94 3.05 -12.01 4.18
N VAL A 95 1.97 -12.58 4.74
CA VAL A 95 0.66 -12.64 4.08
C VAL A 95 0.13 -11.24 3.78
N ALA A 96 0.24 -10.30 4.73
CA ALA A 96 -0.20 -8.92 4.53
C ALA A 96 0.59 -8.21 3.41
N ILE A 97 1.91 -8.44 3.32
CA ILE A 97 2.74 -7.89 2.23
C ILE A 97 2.30 -8.44 0.87
N TRP A 98 1.97 -9.74 0.78
CA TRP A 98 1.47 -10.34 -0.46
C TRP A 98 0.11 -9.78 -0.86
N LEU A 99 -0.81 -9.60 0.09
CA LEU A 99 -2.11 -8.98 -0.17
C LEU A 99 -1.97 -7.52 -0.62
N ALA A 100 -1.09 -6.76 0.02
CA ALA A 100 -0.78 -5.40 -0.41
C ALA A 100 -0.22 -5.37 -1.84
N ALA A 101 0.72 -6.28 -2.17
CA ALA A 101 1.26 -6.40 -3.51
C ALA A 101 0.19 -6.77 -4.55
N ALA A 102 -0.70 -7.72 -4.23
CA ALA A 102 -1.82 -8.08 -5.09
C ALA A 102 -2.78 -6.91 -5.29
N GLY A 103 -3.09 -6.16 -4.22
CA GLY A 103 -3.90 -4.94 -4.28
C GLY A 103 -3.32 -3.90 -5.24
N ILE A 104 -2.00 -3.66 -5.18
CA ILE A 104 -1.31 -2.75 -6.11
C ILE A 104 -1.46 -3.21 -7.57
N VAL A 105 -1.30 -4.51 -7.85
CA VAL A 105 -1.48 -5.06 -9.21
C VAL A 105 -2.93 -4.87 -9.67
N VAL A 106 -3.91 -5.14 -8.82
CA VAL A 106 -5.33 -4.93 -9.14
C VAL A 106 -5.62 -3.45 -9.41
N SER A 107 -5.08 -2.53 -8.60
CA SER A 107 -5.21 -1.09 -8.83
C SER A 107 -4.57 -0.66 -10.16
N LEU A 108 -3.42 -1.22 -10.52
CA LEU A 108 -2.76 -0.96 -11.80
C LEU A 108 -3.62 -1.44 -12.99
N LEU A 109 -4.22 -2.63 -12.87
CA LEU A 109 -5.13 -3.15 -13.88
C LEU A 109 -6.43 -2.34 -13.96
N ALA A 110 -6.97 -1.89 -12.83
CA ALA A 110 -8.15 -1.02 -12.81
C ALA A 110 -7.85 0.32 -13.51
N ALA A 111 -6.63 0.85 -13.35
CA ALA A 111 -6.21 2.10 -13.98
C ALA A 111 -6.21 2.03 -15.51
N THR A 112 -5.99 0.87 -16.13
CA THR A 112 -6.01 0.73 -17.60
C THR A 112 -7.42 0.68 -18.19
N VAL A 113 -8.43 0.41 -17.37
CA VAL A 113 -9.84 0.33 -17.79
C VAL A 113 -10.54 1.68 -17.66
N LEU A 114 -9.97 2.63 -16.90
CA LEU A 114 -10.52 3.97 -16.77
C LEU A 114 -10.42 4.72 -18.10
N PRO A 115 -11.53 5.29 -18.61
CA PRO A 115 -11.50 6.07 -19.84
C PRO A 115 -10.55 7.26 -19.66
N GLY A 116 -9.59 7.40 -20.57
CA GLY A 116 -8.67 8.53 -20.59
C GLY A 116 -9.44 9.84 -20.68
N GLN A 117 -8.98 10.86 -19.96
CA GLN A 117 -9.62 12.16 -20.03
C GLN A 117 -9.56 12.71 -21.47
N PRO A 118 -10.68 13.22 -22.01
CA PRO A 118 -10.63 13.95 -23.27
C PRO A 118 -9.71 15.18 -23.10
N LYS A 119 -8.82 15.36 -24.07
CA LYS A 119 -7.86 16.47 -24.13
C LYS A 119 -8.57 17.82 -24.24
#